data_AF-A0A0P7AY06-F1
#
_entry.id   AF-A0A0P7AY06-F1
#
_cell.length_a   1.000
_cell.length_b   1.000
_cell.length_c   1.000
_cell.angle_alpha   90.00
_cell.angle_beta   90.00
_cell.angle_gamma   90.00
#
_symmetry.space_group_name_H-M   'P 1'
#
loop_
_entity.id
_entity.type
_entity.pdbx_description
1 polymer ?
#
loop_
_entity_poly.entity_id
_entity_poly.type
_entity_poly.pdbx_seq_one_letter_code
_entity_poly.pdbx_strand_id
1 'polypeptide(L)'
;MASSSSPASSSSPASSSSPASSPEEAALPCPNWIFSINSDIHVAKDRSWFGNDYLPFKSAYLDVISRSEEVVGIGAVNLPVKVSPTKSGPNSHGILRLEHVLHAPGALCNILGAPLAEDFNVTMADSPLKAGLITEISTGRSVAYLKPNPGVYCEVRLSGPPTGPAVGPSVIDPAARYCIEARWPVSERERYNGAVEYFSANLEQLVGIAITNPTALTPSETAWVRCFVAREVAGLTS
;
A
#
# COMPACT_ATOMS: atom_id res chain seq x y z
N MET A 1 -40.25 -51.35 35.37
CA MET A 1 -40.22 -52.14 34.11
C MET A 1 -41.34 -51.58 33.25
N ALA A 2 -41.03 -50.69 32.30
CA ALA A 2 -40.80 -51.00 30.87
C ALA A 2 -42.10 -51.53 30.22
N SER A 3 -42.64 -51.04 29.11
CA SER A 3 -42.30 -50.00 28.14
C SER A 3 -43.58 -49.74 27.33
N SER A 4 -43.83 -48.52 26.87
CA SER A 4 -44.77 -48.28 25.77
C SER A 4 -44.22 -47.20 24.84
N SER A 5 -43.86 -47.64 23.65
CA SER A 5 -43.31 -46.90 22.52
C SER A 5 -44.35 -45.96 21.90
N SER A 6 -43.91 -44.77 21.50
CA SER A 6 -44.63 -43.89 20.58
C SER A 6 -43.69 -43.48 19.44
N PRO A 7 -44.19 -43.28 18.22
CA PRO A 7 -43.37 -43.09 17.03
C PRO A 7 -42.86 -41.65 16.92
N ALA A 8 -41.59 -41.51 16.56
CA ALA A 8 -40.98 -40.22 16.24
C ALA A 8 -41.44 -39.77 14.85
N SER A 9 -42.17 -38.65 14.82
CA SER A 9 -42.49 -37.89 13.62
C SER A 9 -41.23 -37.23 13.04
N SER A 10 -40.92 -37.56 11.81
CA SER A 10 -39.88 -36.95 10.98
C SER A 10 -40.24 -35.51 10.62
N SER A 11 -39.55 -34.54 11.21
CA SER A 11 -39.56 -33.14 10.74
C SER A 11 -38.24 -32.85 10.03
N SER A 12 -38.31 -32.65 8.71
CA SER A 12 -37.20 -32.15 7.90
C SER A 12 -36.76 -30.77 8.39
N PRO A 13 -35.46 -30.48 8.54
CA PRO A 13 -35.01 -29.13 8.79
C PRO A 13 -35.04 -28.32 7.49
N ALA A 14 -35.73 -27.18 7.55
CA ALA A 14 -35.71 -26.17 6.50
C ALA A 14 -34.27 -25.73 6.24
N SER A 15 -33.84 -25.86 4.99
CA SER A 15 -32.63 -25.25 4.47
C SER A 15 -32.72 -23.73 4.59
N SER A 16 -32.13 -23.19 5.65
CA SER A 16 -31.83 -21.76 5.76
C SER A 16 -30.75 -21.42 4.74
N SER A 17 -31.17 -21.08 3.53
CA SER A 17 -30.30 -20.40 2.56
C SER A 17 -30.02 -19.00 3.10
N SER A 18 -28.88 -18.84 3.76
CA SER A 18 -28.30 -17.52 4.01
C SER A 18 -28.21 -16.78 2.67
N PRO A 19 -28.65 -15.52 2.59
CA PRO A 19 -28.46 -14.74 1.38
C PRO A 19 -26.95 -14.58 1.17
N ALA A 20 -26.49 -14.97 -0.02
CA ALA A 20 -25.13 -14.70 -0.46
C ALA A 20 -24.87 -13.21 -0.31
N SER A 21 -24.00 -12.86 0.65
CA SER A 21 -23.44 -11.52 0.77
C SER A 21 -22.86 -11.13 -0.59
N SER A 22 -23.26 -9.97 -1.08
CA SER A 22 -22.79 -9.34 -2.31
C SER A 22 -21.26 -9.41 -2.45
N PRO A 23 -20.73 -9.46 -3.68
CA PRO A 23 -19.29 -9.45 -3.89
C PRO A 23 -18.74 -8.13 -3.34
N GLU A 24 -17.73 -8.22 -2.48
CA GLU A 24 -16.88 -7.10 -2.08
C GLU A 24 -17.56 -6.06 -1.16
N GLU A 25 -17.88 -6.46 0.07
CA GLU A 25 -17.67 -5.53 1.19
C GLU A 25 -16.17 -5.19 1.13
N ALA A 26 -15.84 -4.03 0.55
CA ALA A 26 -14.47 -3.66 0.22
C ALA A 26 -13.59 -3.83 1.45
N ALA A 27 -12.71 -4.85 1.42
CA ALA A 27 -11.79 -5.10 2.51
C ALA A 27 -11.00 -3.82 2.75
N LEU A 28 -11.13 -3.25 3.96
CA LEU A 28 -10.47 -2.01 4.30
C LEU A 28 -8.94 -2.20 4.18
N PRO A 29 -8.21 -1.19 3.67
CA PRO A 29 -6.78 -1.33 3.45
C PRO A 29 -6.01 -1.61 4.75
N CYS A 30 -4.92 -2.38 4.64
CA CYS A 30 -4.02 -2.66 5.73
C CYS A 30 -3.48 -1.35 6.33
N PRO A 31 -3.67 -1.13 7.65
CA PRO A 31 -3.29 0.13 8.30
C PRO A 31 -1.78 0.22 8.54
N ASN A 32 -1.08 -0.92 8.58
CA ASN A 32 0.28 -0.98 9.08
C ASN A 32 1.28 -0.57 8.00
N TRP A 33 1.90 0.59 8.21
CA TRP A 33 3.00 1.13 7.40
C TRP A 33 4.28 1.12 8.23
N ILE A 34 5.11 0.08 8.03
CA ILE A 34 6.29 -0.17 8.84
C ILE A 34 7.53 0.42 8.18
N PHE A 35 8.25 1.27 8.90
CA PHE A 35 9.57 1.73 8.47
C PHE A 35 10.61 0.62 8.67
N SER A 36 11.27 0.25 7.58
CA SER A 36 12.32 -0.77 7.53
C SER A 36 13.53 -0.23 6.78
N ILE A 37 14.55 0.17 7.53
CA ILE A 37 15.78 0.76 6.99
C ILE A 37 16.56 -0.21 6.07
N ASN A 38 16.36 -1.52 6.23
CA ASN A 38 17.03 -2.54 5.41
C ASN A 38 16.30 -2.81 4.08
N SER A 39 15.10 -2.27 3.89
CA SER A 39 14.36 -2.43 2.64
C SER A 39 14.85 -1.40 1.62
N ASP A 40 15.12 -1.80 0.39
CA ASP A 40 15.60 -0.89 -0.67
C ASP A 40 14.46 -0.33 -1.54
N ILE A 41 13.21 -0.62 -1.15
CA ILE A 41 12.00 -0.21 -1.87
C ILE A 41 10.81 -0.03 -0.93
N HIS A 42 9.81 0.73 -1.36
CA HIS A 42 8.51 0.81 -0.71
C HIS A 42 7.57 -0.31 -1.20
N VAL A 43 6.71 -0.82 -0.32
CA VAL A 43 5.71 -1.83 -0.67
C VAL A 43 4.36 -1.45 -0.07
N ALA A 44 3.29 -1.55 -0.86
CA ALA A 44 1.92 -1.48 -0.38
C ALA A 44 1.18 -2.78 -0.70
N LYS A 45 0.42 -3.26 0.28
CA LYS A 45 -0.38 -4.48 0.15
C LYS A 45 -1.59 -4.25 -0.73
N ASP A 46 -2.31 -3.15 -0.50
CA ASP A 46 -3.64 -2.96 -1.08
C ASP A 46 -3.65 -1.92 -2.19
N ARG A 47 -4.34 -2.22 -3.28
CA ARG A 47 -4.48 -1.33 -4.46
C ARG A 47 -5.07 0.03 -4.11
N SER A 48 -5.92 0.11 -3.08
CA SER A 48 -6.62 1.34 -2.67
C SER A 48 -5.70 2.43 -2.12
N TRP A 49 -4.43 2.11 -1.81
CA TRP A 49 -3.43 3.10 -1.44
C TRP A 49 -2.93 3.94 -2.63
N PHE A 50 -3.05 3.41 -3.85
CA PHE A 50 -2.45 4.01 -5.04
C PHE A 50 -3.40 4.98 -5.75
N GLY A 51 -2.82 6.07 -6.24
CA GLY A 51 -3.52 7.07 -7.03
C GLY A 51 -3.78 6.65 -8.48
N ASN A 52 -3.99 7.67 -9.32
CA ASN A 52 -4.27 7.52 -10.74
C ASN A 52 -3.03 7.20 -11.58
N ASP A 53 -1.84 7.38 -11.00
CA ASP A 53 -0.54 7.07 -11.60
C ASP A 53 -0.11 5.61 -11.41
N TYR A 54 -0.99 4.77 -10.86
CA TYR A 54 -0.76 3.33 -10.76
C TYR A 54 -0.58 2.69 -12.14
N LEU A 55 0.49 1.93 -12.28
CA LEU A 55 0.81 1.15 -13.45
C LEU A 55 0.80 -0.35 -13.11
N PRO A 56 -0.01 -1.17 -13.79
CA PRO A 56 0.14 -2.62 -13.78
C PRO A 56 1.53 -3.00 -14.34
N PHE A 57 2.34 -3.64 -13.50
CA PHE A 57 3.69 -4.06 -13.83
C PHE A 57 3.99 -5.31 -13.02
N LYS A 58 3.98 -6.46 -13.69
CA LYS A 58 4.34 -7.74 -13.06
C LYS A 58 5.81 -7.72 -12.72
N SER A 59 6.17 -8.03 -11.48
CA SER A 59 7.54 -8.08 -10.97
C SER A 59 7.58 -8.97 -9.73
N ALA A 60 8.69 -8.96 -8.98
CA ALA A 60 8.77 -9.54 -7.66
C ALA A 60 9.80 -8.81 -6.81
N TYR A 61 9.65 -8.88 -5.48
CA TYR A 61 10.70 -8.49 -4.53
C TYR A 61 11.09 -9.69 -3.66
N LEU A 62 12.24 -9.59 -2.99
CA LEU A 62 12.74 -10.59 -2.07
C LEU A 62 12.48 -10.16 -0.62
N ASP A 63 11.94 -11.07 0.19
CA ASP A 63 11.84 -10.88 1.64
C ASP A 63 13.20 -11.13 2.34
N VAL A 64 13.20 -11.03 3.67
CA VAL A 64 14.40 -11.23 4.51
C VAL A 64 15.07 -12.61 4.32
N ILE A 65 14.32 -13.65 3.99
CA ILE A 65 14.86 -15.01 3.75
C ILE A 65 15.03 -15.29 2.25
N SER A 66 15.04 -14.25 1.41
CA SER A 66 15.17 -14.33 -0.05
C SER A 66 14.03 -15.10 -0.74
N ARG A 67 12.84 -15.12 -0.14
CA ARG A 67 11.63 -15.60 -0.80
C ARG A 67 11.12 -14.52 -1.75
N SER A 68 10.73 -14.95 -2.94
CA SER A 68 10.12 -14.08 -3.95
C SER A 68 8.64 -13.84 -3.62
N GLU A 69 8.26 -12.58 -3.51
CA GLU A 69 6.88 -12.12 -3.35
C GLU A 69 6.42 -11.40 -4.63
N GLU A 70 5.22 -11.75 -5.11
CA GLU A 70 4.70 -11.22 -6.37
C GLU A 70 4.33 -9.74 -6.26
N VAL A 71 4.77 -8.98 -7.26
CA VAL A 71 4.38 -7.58 -7.47
C VAL A 71 3.51 -7.50 -8.71
N VAL A 72 2.36 -6.84 -8.60
CA VAL A 72 1.38 -6.73 -9.69
C VAL A 72 1.26 -5.31 -10.25
N GLY A 73 1.94 -4.35 -9.63
CA GLY A 73 2.02 -2.98 -10.12
C GLY A 73 2.93 -2.08 -9.30
N ILE A 74 3.00 -0.83 -9.72
CA ILE A 74 3.84 0.21 -9.14
C ILE A 74 3.18 1.57 -9.31
N GLY A 75 3.40 2.50 -8.38
CA GLY A 75 2.91 3.87 -8.51
C GLY A 75 3.21 4.71 -7.27
N ALA A 76 2.65 5.91 -7.19
CA ALA A 76 2.74 6.73 -5.99
C ALA A 76 1.64 6.41 -4.97
N VAL A 77 1.96 6.64 -3.71
CA VAL A 77 1.04 6.56 -2.58
C VAL A 77 1.07 7.88 -1.83
N ASN A 78 -0.09 8.50 -1.66
CA ASN A 78 -0.27 9.71 -0.85
C ASN A 78 -0.86 9.30 0.51
N LEU A 79 -0.02 9.17 1.53
CA LEU A 79 -0.45 8.72 2.86
C LEU A 79 -0.95 9.89 3.71
N PRO A 80 -2.24 9.90 4.13
CA PRO A 80 -2.71 10.84 5.13
C PRO A 80 -2.17 10.42 6.49
N VAL A 81 -1.34 11.26 7.09
CA VAL A 81 -0.58 10.95 8.32
C VAL A 81 -0.78 12.01 9.38
N LYS A 82 -0.58 11.65 10.64
CA LYS A 82 -0.38 12.62 11.70
C LYS A 82 1.05 13.14 11.67
N VAL A 83 1.20 14.45 11.73
CA VAL A 83 2.52 15.11 11.75
C VAL A 83 3.13 15.19 13.15
N SER A 84 2.32 15.01 14.19
CA SER A 84 2.76 15.11 15.59
C SER A 84 1.81 14.34 16.51
N PRO A 85 2.33 13.76 17.61
CA PRO A 85 1.50 13.10 18.62
C PRO A 85 0.67 14.08 19.45
N THR A 86 1.14 15.31 19.63
CA THR A 86 0.55 16.30 20.54
C THR A 86 -0.34 17.32 19.85
N LYS A 87 -0.23 17.47 18.53
CA LYS A 87 -1.09 18.37 17.76
C LYS A 87 -2.48 17.76 17.54
N SER A 88 -3.50 18.60 17.62
CA SER A 88 -4.89 18.30 17.30
C SER A 88 -5.43 19.29 16.26
N GLY A 89 -6.57 18.97 15.64
CA GLY A 89 -7.21 19.79 14.62
C GLY A 89 -6.61 19.62 13.21
N PRO A 90 -7.08 20.40 12.21
CA PRO A 90 -6.73 20.21 10.80
C PRO A 90 -5.22 20.25 10.52
N ASN A 91 -4.48 21.13 11.22
CA ASN A 91 -3.03 21.28 11.06
C ASN A 91 -2.19 20.17 11.72
N SER A 92 -2.85 19.18 12.35
CA SER A 92 -2.18 17.99 12.90
C SER A 92 -1.99 16.87 11.87
N HIS A 93 -2.47 17.09 10.65
CA HIS A 93 -2.46 16.14 9.56
C HIS A 93 -1.58 16.63 8.41
N GLY A 94 -1.01 15.69 7.67
CA GLY A 94 -0.22 15.95 6.47
C GLY A 94 -0.35 14.81 5.48
N ILE A 95 0.26 14.98 4.31
CA ILE A 95 0.39 13.94 3.30
C ILE A 95 1.87 13.57 3.19
N LEU A 96 2.18 12.30 3.43
CA LEU A 96 3.50 11.72 3.11
C LEU A 96 3.37 11.04 1.75
N ARG A 97 3.97 11.64 0.71
CA ARG A 97 3.97 11.08 -0.63
C ARG A 97 5.17 10.15 -0.79
N LEU A 98 4.91 8.93 -1.22
CA LEU A 98 5.91 7.92 -1.54
C LEU A 98 5.87 7.65 -3.04
N GLU A 99 7.04 7.68 -3.68
CA GLU A 99 7.19 7.38 -5.10
C GLU A 99 7.64 5.94 -5.30
N HIS A 100 7.38 5.38 -6.49
CA HIS A 100 7.85 4.06 -6.89
C HIS A 100 7.50 2.92 -5.91
N VAL A 101 6.29 2.98 -5.33
CA VAL A 101 5.82 1.97 -4.38
C VAL A 101 5.38 0.72 -5.13
N LEU A 102 5.90 -0.45 -4.75
CA LEU A 102 5.47 -1.73 -5.33
C LEU A 102 4.13 -2.16 -4.72
N HIS A 103 3.20 -2.59 -5.57
CA HIS A 103 1.94 -3.19 -5.13
C HIS A 103 2.08 -4.71 -5.07
N ALA A 104 2.05 -5.24 -3.85
CA ALA A 104 2.22 -6.67 -3.57
C ALA A 104 1.08 -7.18 -2.66
N PRO A 105 -0.02 -7.70 -3.25
CA PRO A 105 -1.18 -8.20 -2.49
C PRO A 105 -0.83 -9.30 -1.47
N GLY A 106 0.23 -10.07 -1.73
CA GLY A 106 0.73 -11.13 -0.85
C GLY A 106 1.46 -10.63 0.40
N ALA A 107 1.90 -9.36 0.41
CA ALA A 107 2.67 -8.80 1.53
C ALA A 107 1.88 -8.86 2.85
N LEU A 108 2.58 -9.09 3.97
CA LEU A 108 1.97 -9.08 5.29
C LEU A 108 1.37 -7.69 5.61
N CYS A 109 2.16 -6.63 5.41
CA CYS A 109 1.78 -5.24 5.64
C CYS A 109 2.48 -4.32 4.63
N ASN A 110 2.23 -3.01 4.74
CA ASN A 110 2.94 -2.02 3.94
C ASN A 110 4.32 -1.72 4.54
N ILE A 111 5.28 -1.33 3.69
CA ILE A 111 6.69 -1.13 4.02
C ILE A 111 7.15 0.24 3.51
N LEU A 112 7.74 1.01 4.40
CA LEU A 112 8.52 2.21 4.10
C LEU A 112 10.01 1.85 4.08
N GLY A 113 10.58 1.70 2.89
CA GLY A 113 12.01 1.41 2.73
C GLY A 113 12.92 2.64 2.79
N ALA A 114 14.20 2.37 2.54
CA ALA A 114 15.29 3.31 2.52
C ALA A 114 15.17 4.46 1.51
N PRO A 115 14.46 4.38 0.37
CA PRO A 115 14.24 5.55 -0.49
C PRO A 115 13.58 6.72 0.23
N LEU A 116 12.92 6.50 1.37
CA LEU A 116 12.44 7.57 2.25
C LEU A 116 13.56 8.54 2.67
N ALA A 117 14.79 8.05 2.80
CA ALA A 117 15.94 8.84 3.24
C ALA A 117 16.49 9.82 2.19
N GLU A 118 15.97 9.78 0.96
CA GLU A 118 16.34 10.74 -0.10
C GLU A 118 15.82 12.14 0.21
N ASP A 119 14.59 12.24 0.72
CA ASP A 119 13.91 13.51 1.00
C ASP A 119 13.71 13.77 2.50
N PHE A 120 13.82 12.73 3.33
CA PHE A 120 13.45 12.81 4.74
C PHE A 120 14.51 12.26 5.69
N ASN A 121 14.63 12.90 6.85
CA ASN A 121 15.30 12.34 8.02
C ASN A 121 14.30 11.58 8.87
N VAL A 122 14.66 10.36 9.28
CA VAL A 122 13.92 9.58 10.28
C VAL A 122 14.66 9.65 11.60
N THR A 123 14.04 10.28 12.60
CA THR A 123 14.61 10.40 13.95
C THR A 123 13.80 9.54 14.91
N MET A 124 14.50 8.78 15.74
CA MET A 124 13.90 7.95 16.77
C MET A 124 14.18 8.57 18.13
N ALA A 125 13.15 8.65 18.98
CA ALA A 125 13.33 9.05 20.36
C ALA A 125 14.15 7.97 21.09
N ASP A 126 15.13 8.41 21.88
CA ASP A 126 15.89 7.56 22.78
C ASP A 126 15.03 7.15 23.98
N SER A 127 14.05 6.27 23.72
CA SER A 127 13.07 5.81 24.68
C SER A 127 12.69 4.35 24.42
N PRO A 128 12.28 3.60 25.46
CA PRO A 128 11.86 2.20 25.31
C PRO A 128 10.69 2.01 24.34
N LEU A 129 9.87 3.05 24.17
CA LEU A 129 8.69 3.04 23.32
C LEU A 129 9.00 3.33 21.85
N LYS A 130 10.23 3.78 21.51
CA LYS A 130 10.70 4.07 20.13
C LYS A 130 9.68 4.85 19.28
N ALA A 131 9.11 5.91 19.82
CA ALA A 131 8.40 6.88 18.98
C ALA A 131 9.41 7.59 18.06
N GLY A 132 8.96 8.05 16.89
CA GLY A 132 9.85 8.72 15.94
C GLY A 132 9.16 9.82 15.15
N LEU A 133 9.96 10.62 14.46
CA LEU A 133 9.50 11.67 13.57
C LEU A 133 10.19 11.52 12.22
N ILE A 134 9.40 11.70 11.17
CA ILE A 134 9.88 11.90 9.82
C ILE A 134 9.84 13.40 9.55
N THR A 135 11.00 13.96 9.19
CA THR A 135 11.19 15.38 8.92
C THR A 135 11.77 15.59 7.54
N GLU A 136 11.26 16.55 6.80
CA GLU A 136 11.78 16.95 5.50
C GLU A 136 13.21 17.48 5.64
N ILE A 137 14.14 17.01 4.81
CA ILE A 137 15.57 17.40 4.89
C ILE A 137 15.74 18.89 4.58
N SER A 138 15.04 19.37 3.55
CA SER A 138 15.18 20.75 3.04
C SER A 138 14.68 21.81 4.03
N THR A 139 13.59 21.52 4.76
CA THR A 139 12.94 22.50 5.66
C THR A 139 13.09 22.18 7.14
N GLY A 140 13.48 20.95 7.49
CA GLY A 140 13.46 20.44 8.86
C GLY A 140 12.05 20.23 9.43
N ARG A 141 11.00 20.46 8.65
CA ARG A 141 9.61 20.38 9.10
C ARG A 141 9.20 18.92 9.29
N SER A 142 8.53 18.62 10.40
CA SER A 142 7.93 17.29 10.60
C SER A 142 6.75 17.06 9.65
N VAL A 143 6.79 15.94 8.95
CA VAL A 143 5.78 15.54 7.96
C VAL A 143 5.00 14.30 8.40
N ALA A 144 5.57 13.46 9.26
CA ALA A 144 4.89 12.30 9.81
C ALA A 144 5.42 11.92 11.19
N TYR A 145 4.56 11.26 11.96
CA TYR A 145 4.85 10.70 13.26
C TYR A 145 4.87 9.18 13.19
N LEU A 146 5.89 8.58 13.78
CA LEU A 146 6.01 7.14 13.99
C LEU A 146 5.50 6.82 15.39
N LYS A 147 4.39 6.08 15.47
CA LYS A 147 3.80 5.71 16.77
C LYS A 147 4.66 4.67 17.47
N PRO A 148 4.76 4.75 18.81
CA PRO A 148 5.41 3.72 19.59
C PRO A 148 4.65 2.40 19.44
N ASN A 149 5.39 1.32 19.22
CA ASN A 149 4.85 -0.03 19.22
C ASN A 149 5.72 -0.90 20.16
N PRO A 150 5.14 -1.51 21.22
CA PRO A 150 5.88 -2.46 22.05
C PRO A 150 6.26 -3.68 21.21
N GLY A 151 7.48 -3.66 20.69
CA GLY A 151 7.95 -4.64 19.70
C GLY A 151 8.56 -3.94 18.50
N VAL A 152 9.71 -3.30 18.70
CA VAL A 152 10.74 -2.83 17.74
C VAL A 152 10.34 -2.00 16.50
N TYR A 153 9.19 -2.20 15.88
CA TYR A 153 8.82 -1.59 14.60
C TYR A 153 8.33 -0.16 14.77
N CYS A 154 8.83 0.70 13.89
CA CYS A 154 8.40 2.07 13.79
C CYS A 154 7.26 2.12 12.77
N GLU A 155 6.03 2.28 13.24
CA GLU A 155 4.85 2.34 12.36
C GLU A 155 4.40 3.78 12.15
N VAL A 156 4.13 4.17 10.92
CA VAL A 156 3.54 5.48 10.62
C VAL A 156 2.15 5.60 11.23
N ARG A 157 1.91 6.73 11.91
CA ARG A 157 0.57 7.07 12.40
C ARG A 157 -0.26 7.66 11.28
N LEU A 158 -1.12 6.83 10.68
CA LEU A 158 -2.12 7.30 9.74
C LEU A 158 -3.13 8.25 10.40
N SER A 159 -3.64 9.18 9.59
CA SER A 159 -4.84 9.94 9.89
C SER A 159 -6.06 9.04 9.67
N GLY A 160 -6.97 8.99 10.65
CA GLY A 160 -8.27 8.34 10.47
C GLY A 160 -9.30 9.30 9.87
N PRO A 161 -10.55 8.83 9.67
CA PRO A 161 -11.64 9.67 9.22
C PRO A 161 -11.88 10.88 10.14
N PRO A 162 -12.27 12.05 9.60
CA PRO A 162 -12.57 12.31 8.18
C PRO A 162 -11.35 12.65 7.31
N THR A 163 -10.17 12.85 7.90
CA THR A 163 -8.99 13.35 7.17
C THR A 163 -8.28 12.26 6.36
N GLY A 164 -8.23 11.04 6.88
CA GLY A 164 -7.70 9.88 6.16
C GLY A 164 -8.73 8.76 6.03
N PRO A 165 -8.40 7.69 5.30
CA PRO A 165 -9.34 6.62 5.01
C PRO A 165 -9.71 5.83 6.26
N ALA A 166 -10.87 5.17 6.21
CA ALA A 166 -11.11 4.02 7.08
C ALA A 166 -10.14 2.90 6.69
N VAL A 167 -9.55 2.24 7.68
CA VAL A 167 -8.54 1.19 7.50
C VAL A 167 -8.94 -0.06 8.28
N GLY A 168 -8.41 -1.20 7.87
CA GLY A 168 -8.67 -2.48 8.52
C GLY A 168 -8.03 -2.57 9.91
N PRO A 169 -8.24 -3.70 10.60
CA PRO A 169 -7.52 -3.99 11.84
C PRO A 169 -6.01 -4.13 11.59
N SER A 170 -5.21 -3.91 12.64
CA SER A 170 -3.77 -4.19 12.59
C SER A 170 -3.53 -5.68 12.37
N VAL A 171 -2.64 -6.02 11.43
CA VAL A 171 -2.17 -7.39 11.19
C VAL A 171 -0.89 -7.74 11.95
N ILE A 172 -0.29 -6.74 12.59
CA ILE A 172 0.91 -6.90 13.42
C ILE A 172 0.48 -7.26 14.85
N ASP A 173 0.86 -8.45 15.30
CA ASP A 173 0.73 -8.90 16.68
C ASP A 173 1.86 -8.30 17.54
N PRO A 174 1.55 -7.48 18.57
CA PRO A 174 2.55 -6.92 19.47
C PRO A 174 3.39 -7.96 20.23
N ALA A 175 2.90 -9.19 20.38
CA ALA A 175 3.63 -10.28 21.04
C ALA A 175 4.62 -10.99 20.11
N ALA A 176 4.47 -10.84 18.79
CA ALA A 176 5.29 -11.52 17.80
C ALA A 176 6.51 -10.69 17.39
N ARG A 177 7.56 -11.39 16.94
CA ARG A 177 8.73 -10.78 16.29
C ARG A 177 8.69 -11.10 14.80
N TYR A 178 8.52 -10.05 14.00
CA TYR A 178 8.61 -10.06 12.56
C TYR A 178 10.00 -9.65 12.07
N CYS A 179 10.41 -10.12 10.91
CA CYS A 179 11.49 -9.49 10.17
C CYS A 179 10.92 -9.04 8.84
N ILE A 180 10.75 -7.73 8.69
CA ILE A 180 10.07 -7.10 7.56
C ILE A 180 11.15 -6.41 6.73
N GLU A 181 11.45 -6.99 5.58
CA GLU A 181 12.40 -6.46 4.60
C GLU A 181 11.80 -6.66 3.21
N ALA A 182 12.04 -5.70 2.32
CA ALA A 182 11.76 -5.82 0.91
C ALA A 182 12.99 -5.38 0.11
N ARG A 183 13.51 -6.31 -0.70
CA ARG A 183 14.59 -6.04 -1.65
C ARG A 183 14.11 -6.23 -3.07
N TRP A 184 14.03 -5.18 -3.85
CA TRP A 184 13.67 -5.28 -5.26
C TRP A 184 14.91 -5.70 -6.07
N PRO A 185 14.93 -6.84 -6.78
CA PRO A 185 16.13 -7.24 -7.51
C PRO A 185 16.56 -6.20 -8.54
N VAL A 186 17.87 -6.04 -8.74
CA VAL A 186 18.44 -5.10 -9.73
C VAL A 186 17.90 -5.39 -11.13
N SER A 187 17.79 -6.66 -11.52
CA SER A 187 17.23 -7.07 -12.81
C SER A 187 15.78 -6.63 -13.00
N GLU A 188 14.99 -6.61 -11.92
CA GLU A 188 13.59 -6.18 -11.97
C GLU A 188 13.49 -4.65 -12.07
N ARG A 189 14.37 -3.92 -11.38
CA ARG A 189 14.53 -2.47 -11.52
C ARG A 189 14.93 -2.07 -12.92
N GLU A 190 15.92 -2.74 -13.50
CA GLU A 190 16.38 -2.49 -14.88
C GLU A 190 15.25 -2.75 -15.89
N ARG A 191 14.48 -3.83 -15.70
CA ARG A 191 13.32 -4.12 -16.55
C ARG A 191 12.25 -3.05 -16.44
N TYR A 192 12.01 -2.51 -15.25
CA TYR A 192 11.09 -1.39 -15.05
C TYR A 192 11.61 -0.12 -15.75
N ASN A 193 12.87 0.24 -15.53
CA ASN A 193 13.48 1.42 -16.13
C ASN A 193 13.47 1.35 -17.67
N GLY A 194 13.83 0.21 -18.24
CA GLY A 194 13.76 0.00 -19.69
C GLY A 194 12.33 0.10 -20.25
N ALA A 195 11.33 -0.36 -19.49
CA ALA A 195 9.92 -0.17 -19.87
C ALA A 195 9.52 1.31 -19.82
N VAL A 196 9.92 2.04 -18.77
CA VAL A 196 9.67 3.48 -18.62
C VAL A 196 10.29 4.26 -19.77
N GLU A 197 11.55 3.98 -20.11
CA GLU A 197 12.26 4.61 -21.22
C GLU A 197 11.56 4.34 -22.54
N TYR A 198 11.23 3.06 -22.82
CA TYR A 198 10.51 2.67 -24.03
C TYR A 198 9.19 3.43 -24.18
N PHE A 199 8.34 3.40 -23.16
CA PHE A 199 7.02 4.04 -23.27
C PHE A 199 7.12 5.56 -23.32
N SER A 200 8.06 6.17 -22.59
CA SER A 200 8.28 7.62 -22.63
C SER A 200 8.76 8.07 -24.01
N ALA A 201 9.67 7.32 -24.64
CA ALA A 201 10.17 7.62 -25.98
C ALA A 201 9.11 7.47 -27.09
N ASN A 202 8.07 6.67 -26.87
CA ASN A 202 7.02 6.38 -27.86
C ASN A 202 5.67 7.02 -27.51
N LEU A 203 5.62 7.88 -26.48
CA LEU A 203 4.38 8.35 -25.88
C LEU A 203 3.45 9.07 -26.88
N GLU A 204 3.97 10.00 -27.67
CA GLU A 204 3.16 10.76 -28.64
C GLU A 204 2.47 9.84 -29.65
N GLN A 205 3.23 8.86 -30.15
CA GLN A 205 2.71 7.85 -31.07
C GLN A 205 1.63 6.99 -30.39
N LEU A 206 1.88 6.53 -29.17
CA LEU A 206 0.94 5.70 -28.42
C LEU A 206 -0.35 6.46 -28.09
N VAL A 207 -0.27 7.75 -27.73
CA VAL A 207 -1.42 8.63 -27.55
C VAL A 207 -2.19 8.80 -28.85
N GLY A 208 -1.50 9.01 -29.98
CA GLY A 208 -2.12 9.09 -31.30
C GLY A 208 -2.88 7.81 -31.67
N ILE A 209 -2.30 6.64 -31.38
CA ILE A 209 -2.95 5.34 -31.56
C ILE A 209 -4.16 5.21 -30.61
N ALA A 210 -4.04 5.60 -29.34
CA ALA A 210 -5.15 5.55 -28.39
C ALA A 210 -6.37 6.35 -28.85
N ILE A 211 -6.15 7.50 -29.50
CA ILE A 211 -7.22 8.38 -30.01
C ILE A 211 -7.84 7.82 -31.29
N THR A 212 -7.01 7.29 -32.21
CA THR A 212 -7.44 6.92 -33.57
C THR A 212 -7.87 5.47 -33.70
N ASN A 213 -7.25 4.56 -32.94
CA ASN A 213 -7.52 3.12 -32.94
C ASN A 213 -7.12 2.48 -31.58
N PRO A 214 -7.91 2.68 -30.51
CA PRO A 214 -7.55 2.22 -29.16
C PRO A 214 -7.39 0.70 -29.06
N THR A 215 -8.05 -0.08 -29.92
CA THR A 215 -7.92 -1.54 -29.95
C THR A 215 -6.57 -2.05 -30.47
N ALA A 216 -5.77 -1.17 -31.08
CA ALA A 216 -4.43 -1.51 -31.55
C ALA A 216 -3.36 -1.50 -30.43
N LEU A 217 -3.68 -0.94 -29.26
CA LEU A 217 -2.76 -0.94 -28.12
C LEU A 217 -2.83 -2.26 -27.34
N THR A 218 -1.67 -2.73 -26.92
CA THR A 218 -1.55 -3.77 -25.90
C THR A 218 -2.11 -3.26 -24.55
N PRO A 219 -2.46 -4.16 -23.62
CA PRO A 219 -2.90 -3.76 -22.28
C PRO A 219 -1.87 -2.89 -21.53
N SER A 220 -0.58 -3.18 -21.68
CA SER A 220 0.50 -2.42 -21.03
C SER A 220 0.63 -1.01 -21.61
N GLU A 221 0.58 -0.86 -22.94
CA GLU A 221 0.58 0.46 -23.58
C GLU A 221 -0.65 1.27 -23.19
N THR A 222 -1.82 0.63 -23.19
CA THR A 222 -3.08 1.26 -22.75
C THR A 222 -2.97 1.77 -21.32
N ALA A 223 -2.43 0.95 -20.41
CA ALA A 223 -2.26 1.34 -19.01
C ALA A 223 -1.24 2.48 -18.86
N TRP A 224 -0.15 2.45 -19.61
CA TRP A 224 0.86 3.50 -19.59
C TRP A 224 0.31 4.84 -20.07
N VAL A 225 -0.36 4.87 -21.22
CA VAL A 225 -0.98 6.09 -21.76
C VAL A 225 -1.97 6.68 -20.76
N ARG A 226 -2.79 5.84 -20.12
CA ARG A 226 -3.74 6.29 -19.09
C ARG A 226 -3.04 6.90 -17.87
N CYS A 227 -2.02 6.22 -17.36
CA CYS A 227 -1.21 6.70 -16.23
C CYS A 227 -0.56 8.06 -16.56
N PHE A 228 0.04 8.18 -17.74
CA PHE A 228 0.68 9.42 -18.17
C PHE A 228 -0.31 10.58 -18.28
N VAL A 229 -1.44 10.39 -18.98
CA VAL A 229 -2.49 11.42 -19.11
C VAL A 229 -3.02 11.82 -17.74
N ALA A 230 -3.20 10.86 -16.82
CA ALA A 230 -3.64 11.15 -15.46
C ALA A 230 -2.62 12.01 -14.69
N ARG A 231 -1.31 11.78 -14.87
CA ARG A 231 -0.24 12.59 -14.27
C ARG A 231 -0.22 14.02 -14.81
N GLU A 232 -0.32 14.20 -16.12
CA GLU A 232 -0.37 15.53 -16.76
C GLU A 232 -1.60 16.33 -16.31
N VAL A 233 -2.78 15.71 -16.33
CA VAL A 233 -4.02 16.37 -15.87
C VAL A 233 -3.93 16.74 -14.38
N ALA A 234 -3.35 15.88 -13.54
CA ALA A 234 -3.15 16.18 -12.12
C ALA A 234 -2.16 17.34 -11.91
N GLY A 235 -1.07 17.40 -12.70
CA GLY A 235 -0.08 18.49 -12.64
C GLY A 235 -0.62 19.85 -13.13
N LEU A 236 -1.66 19.86 -13.96
CA LEU A 236 -2.38 21.09 -14.35
C LEU A 236 -3.36 21.59 -13.28
N THR A 237 -3.62 20.80 -12.23
CA THR A 237 -4.57 21.12 -11.15
C THR A 237 -3.90 21.44 -9.81
N SER A 238 -2.57 21.47 -9.75
CA SER A 238 -1.77 21.88 -8.58
C SER A 238 -1.23 23.30 -8.73
#